data_AF-A0AAD7TH21-F1
#
_entry.id   AF-A0AAD7TH21-F1
#
_cell.length_a   1.000
_cell.length_b   1.000
_cell.length_c   1.000
_cell.angle_alpha   90.00
_cell.angle_beta   90.00
_cell.angle_gamma   90.00
#
_symmetry.space_group_name_H-M   'P 1'
#
loop_
_entity.id
_entity.type
_entity.pdbx_description
1 polymer ?
#
loop_
_entity_poly.entity_id
_entity_poly.type
_entity_poly.pdbx_seq_one_letter_code
_entity_poly.pdbx_strand_id
1 'polypeptide(L)'
;MHLVRAAREAEEAARRAQEEAEEAARRARAEAEAEEAARRAREEAERAAREEAEKAARGEKERAEQEEADQHMRAICRLYELKWVELKTNRTLKNIVTFGEFPFPVFTYSLADPADITLERVRAFVFHPFRESIAGKTPKEILKVEVLRWHPDKFDSFIGPKVRDEDWEKTKEAAGLVARWLTTLMSEI
;
A
#
# COMPACT_ATOMS: atom_id res chain seq x y z
N MET A 1 72.67 -31.79 -57.04
CA MET A 1 71.34 -31.17 -57.25
C MET A 1 70.23 -31.73 -56.34
N HIS A 2 70.18 -33.04 -56.06
CA HIS A 2 69.11 -33.63 -55.22
C HIS A 2 69.08 -33.16 -53.75
N LEU A 3 70.24 -32.92 -53.12
CA LEU A 3 70.33 -32.49 -51.71
C LEU A 3 69.79 -31.08 -51.45
N VAL A 4 69.96 -30.16 -52.40
CA VAL A 4 69.45 -28.77 -52.29
C VAL A 4 67.92 -28.73 -52.43
N ARG A 5 67.34 -29.66 -53.19
CA ARG A 5 65.88 -29.77 -53.38
C ARG A 5 65.19 -30.30 -52.11
N ALA A 6 65.77 -31.32 -51.48
CA ALA A 6 65.28 -31.89 -50.23
C ALA A 6 65.34 -30.89 -49.05
N ALA A 7 66.41 -30.09 -48.95
CA ALA A 7 66.52 -29.05 -47.93
C ALA A 7 65.46 -27.95 -48.10
N ARG A 8 65.17 -27.56 -49.35
CA ARG A 8 64.16 -26.55 -49.67
C ARG A 8 62.74 -27.05 -49.41
N GLU A 9 62.46 -28.33 -49.71
CA GLU A 9 61.17 -28.97 -49.40
C GLU A 9 60.94 -29.11 -47.88
N ALA A 10 61.98 -29.42 -47.11
CA ALA A 10 61.91 -29.48 -45.65
C ALA A 10 61.65 -28.10 -45.02
N GLU A 11 62.31 -27.05 -45.52
CA GLU A 11 62.09 -25.66 -45.07
C GLU A 11 60.68 -25.16 -45.39
N GLU A 12 60.17 -25.48 -46.58
CA GLU A 12 58.81 -25.12 -46.99
C GLU A 12 57.75 -25.88 -46.17
N ALA A 13 58.01 -27.15 -45.84
CA ALA A 13 57.15 -27.94 -44.96
C ALA A 13 57.15 -27.39 -43.52
N ALA A 14 58.30 -26.97 -43.00
CA ALA A 14 58.40 -26.34 -41.68
C ALA A 14 57.65 -25.00 -41.63
N ARG A 15 57.77 -24.17 -42.68
CA ARG A 15 57.03 -22.91 -42.77
C ARG A 15 55.52 -23.12 -42.81
N ARG A 16 55.04 -24.08 -43.61
CA ARG A 16 53.60 -24.44 -43.66
C ARG A 16 53.09 -24.98 -42.33
N ALA A 17 53.86 -25.83 -41.66
CA ALA A 17 53.50 -26.34 -40.34
C ALA A 17 53.45 -25.22 -39.27
N GLN A 18 54.34 -24.23 -39.37
CA GLN A 18 54.35 -23.08 -38.49
C GLN A 18 53.15 -22.15 -38.75
N GLU A 19 52.83 -21.88 -40.01
CA GLU A 19 51.65 -21.10 -40.41
C GLU A 19 50.34 -21.77 -39.96
N GLU A 20 50.21 -23.09 -40.15
CA GLU A 20 49.05 -23.87 -39.67
C GLU A 20 48.93 -23.85 -38.14
N ALA A 21 50.06 -23.96 -37.42
CA ALA A 21 50.07 -23.90 -35.96
C ALA A 21 49.68 -22.51 -35.43
N GLU A 22 50.14 -21.43 -36.06
CA GLU A 22 49.74 -20.06 -35.72
C GLU A 22 48.27 -19.80 -36.02
N GLU A 23 47.76 -20.29 -37.14
CA GLU A 23 46.35 -20.16 -37.50
C GLU A 23 45.46 -20.96 -36.54
N ALA A 24 45.84 -22.19 -36.20
CA ALA A 24 45.15 -23.01 -35.20
C ALA A 24 45.16 -22.33 -33.82
N ALA A 25 46.29 -21.76 -33.39
CA ALA A 25 46.38 -21.02 -32.14
C ALA A 25 45.51 -19.75 -32.15
N ARG A 26 45.45 -19.02 -33.27
CA ARG A 26 44.56 -17.85 -33.42
C ARG A 26 43.09 -18.26 -33.35
N ARG A 27 42.70 -19.35 -34.02
CA ARG A 27 41.32 -19.87 -33.99
C ARG A 27 40.93 -20.31 -32.58
N ALA A 28 41.79 -21.05 -31.88
CA ALA A 28 41.54 -21.49 -30.51
C ALA A 28 41.39 -20.31 -29.52
N ARG A 29 42.20 -19.25 -29.67
CA ARG A 29 42.07 -18.02 -28.86
C ARG A 29 40.75 -17.29 -29.15
N ALA A 30 40.39 -17.14 -30.43
CA ALA A 30 39.14 -16.51 -30.81
C ALA A 30 37.91 -17.27 -30.30
N GLU A 31 37.96 -18.61 -30.33
CA GLU A 31 36.89 -19.46 -29.80
C GLU A 31 36.77 -19.35 -28.27
N ALA A 32 37.89 -19.36 -27.54
CA ALA A 32 37.90 -19.17 -26.09
C ALA A 32 37.38 -17.79 -25.67
N GLU A 33 37.77 -16.73 -26.40
CA GLU A 33 37.26 -15.37 -26.17
C GLU A 33 35.76 -15.27 -26.46
N ALA A 34 35.29 -15.92 -27.53
CA ALA A 34 33.87 -15.96 -27.88
C ALA A 34 33.05 -16.73 -26.83
N GLU A 35 33.55 -17.85 -26.31
CA GLU A 35 32.90 -18.62 -25.26
C GLU A 35 32.83 -17.82 -23.96
N GLU A 36 33.92 -17.15 -23.57
CA GLU A 36 33.95 -16.31 -22.38
C GLU A 36 33.01 -15.11 -22.51
N ALA A 37 32.98 -14.45 -23.67
CA ALA A 37 32.05 -13.35 -23.94
C ALA A 37 30.59 -13.84 -23.88
N ALA A 38 30.29 -15.01 -24.44
CA ALA A 38 28.96 -15.61 -24.38
C ALA A 38 28.56 -15.98 -22.95
N ARG A 39 29.48 -16.48 -22.12
CA ARG A 39 29.24 -16.77 -20.70
C ARG A 39 28.92 -15.50 -19.93
N ARG A 40 29.75 -14.46 -20.07
CA ARG A 40 29.54 -13.16 -19.41
C ARG A 40 28.21 -12.52 -19.82
N ALA A 41 27.87 -12.56 -21.11
CA ALA A 41 26.60 -12.05 -21.61
C ALA A 41 25.39 -12.80 -21.03
N ARG A 42 25.48 -14.12 -20.85
CA ARG A 42 24.42 -14.92 -20.19
C ARG A 42 24.28 -14.57 -18.71
N GLU A 43 25.39 -14.47 -17.98
CA GLU A 43 25.39 -14.12 -16.56
C GLU A 43 24.85 -12.70 -16.32
N GLU A 44 25.19 -11.74 -17.18
CA GLU A 44 24.67 -10.37 -17.12
C GLU A 44 23.17 -10.33 -17.45
N ALA A 45 22.73 -11.05 -18.48
CA ALA A 45 21.31 -11.16 -18.83
C ALA A 45 20.49 -11.82 -17.71
N GLU A 46 21.01 -12.87 -17.07
CA GLU A 46 20.36 -13.53 -15.94
C GLU A 46 20.28 -12.60 -14.72
N ARG A 47 21.36 -11.86 -14.44
CA ARG A 47 21.36 -10.86 -13.35
C ARG A 47 20.35 -9.76 -13.61
N ALA A 48 20.33 -9.18 -14.81
CA ALA A 48 19.38 -8.14 -15.18
C ALA A 48 17.93 -8.65 -15.11
N ALA A 49 17.67 -9.89 -15.57
CA ALA A 49 16.35 -10.50 -15.47
C ALA A 49 15.92 -10.71 -14.02
N ARG A 50 16.85 -11.12 -13.14
CA ARG A 50 16.58 -11.30 -11.71
C ARG A 50 16.28 -9.98 -11.01
N GLU A 51 17.05 -8.93 -11.30
CA GLU A 51 16.83 -7.60 -10.73
C GLU A 51 15.48 -7.00 -11.16
N GLU A 52 15.10 -7.16 -12.43
CA GLU A 52 13.80 -6.69 -12.92
C GLU A 52 12.64 -7.47 -12.31
N ALA A 53 12.78 -8.80 -12.17
CA ALA A 53 11.78 -9.63 -11.51
C ALA A 53 11.61 -9.27 -10.03
N GLU A 54 12.70 -9.01 -9.30
CA GLU A 54 12.65 -8.59 -7.90
C GLU A 54 11.97 -7.22 -7.75
N LYS A 55 12.29 -6.28 -8.64
CA LYS A 55 11.66 -4.95 -8.68
C LYS A 55 10.17 -5.03 -8.99
N ALA A 56 9.78 -5.88 -9.95
CA ALA A 56 8.37 -6.12 -10.28
C ALA A 56 7.63 -6.75 -9.10
N ALA A 57 8.17 -7.80 -8.48
CA ALA A 57 7.57 -8.47 -7.33
C ALA A 57 7.42 -7.52 -6.14
N ARG A 58 8.41 -6.65 -5.89
CA ARG A 58 8.32 -5.61 -4.86
C ARG A 58 7.20 -4.61 -5.18
N GLY A 59 7.10 -4.14 -6.42
CA GLY A 59 6.05 -3.22 -6.84
C GLY A 59 4.64 -3.83 -6.75
N GLU A 60 4.50 -5.12 -7.06
CA GLU A 60 3.23 -5.85 -6.90
C GLU A 60 2.85 -5.98 -5.42
N LYS A 61 3.81 -6.31 -4.55
CA LYS A 61 3.57 -6.40 -3.11
C LYS A 61 3.15 -5.06 -2.51
N GLU A 62 3.86 -3.97 -2.83
CA GLU A 62 3.51 -2.63 -2.35
C GLU A 62 2.10 -2.20 -2.82
N ARG A 63 1.72 -2.53 -4.07
CA ARG A 63 0.37 -2.29 -4.57
C ARG A 63 -0.69 -3.12 -3.85
N ALA A 64 -0.41 -4.40 -3.58
CA ALA A 64 -1.33 -5.28 -2.87
C ALA A 64 -1.55 -4.80 -1.43
N GLU A 65 -0.48 -4.40 -0.73
CA GLU A 65 -0.56 -3.84 0.63
C GLU A 65 -1.37 -2.52 0.65
N GLN A 66 -1.18 -1.66 -0.34
CA GLN A 66 -1.97 -0.42 -0.45
C GLN A 66 -3.45 -0.71 -0.73
N GLU A 67 -3.76 -1.65 -1.63
CA GLU A 67 -5.14 -2.04 -1.93
C GLU A 67 -5.82 -2.67 -0.71
N GLU A 68 -5.12 -3.49 0.07
CA GLU A 68 -5.63 -4.05 1.33
C GLU A 68 -5.94 -2.95 2.36
N ALA A 69 -5.04 -1.97 2.51
CA ALA A 69 -5.26 -0.82 3.37
C ALA A 69 -6.47 0.03 2.92
N ASP A 70 -6.61 0.25 1.61
CA ASP A 70 -7.73 0.99 1.03
C ASP A 70 -9.05 0.24 1.25
N GLN A 71 -9.07 -1.07 1.06
CA GLN A 71 -10.23 -1.93 1.33
C GLN A 71 -10.63 -1.88 2.80
N HIS A 72 -9.66 -1.91 3.71
CA HIS A 72 -9.89 -1.78 5.13
C HIS A 72 -10.54 -0.43 5.48
N MET A 73 -10.02 0.68 4.95
CA MET A 73 -10.60 2.01 5.14
C MET A 73 -12.02 2.12 4.58
N ARG A 74 -12.28 1.57 3.38
CA ARG A 74 -13.63 1.51 2.79
C ARG A 74 -14.60 0.75 3.69
N ALA A 75 -14.18 -0.39 4.24
CA ALA A 75 -14.99 -1.18 5.15
C ALA A 75 -15.37 -0.40 6.42
N ILE A 76 -14.42 0.35 7.02
CA ILE A 76 -14.70 1.19 8.18
C ILE A 76 -15.68 2.32 7.83
N CYS A 77 -15.47 3.04 6.72
CA CYS A 77 -16.39 4.09 6.26
C CYS A 77 -17.82 3.57 6.06
N ARG A 78 -17.95 2.40 5.44
CA ARG A 78 -19.25 1.74 5.23
C ARG A 78 -19.89 1.34 6.55
N LEU A 79 -19.12 0.73 7.45
CA LEU A 79 -19.60 0.31 8.76
C LEU A 79 -20.08 1.49 9.61
N TYR A 80 -19.37 2.62 9.56
CA TYR A 80 -19.77 3.86 10.22
C TYR A 80 -21.18 4.29 9.78
N GLU A 81 -21.45 4.36 8.48
CA GLU A 81 -22.77 4.76 8.00
C GLU A 81 -23.85 3.74 8.34
N LEU A 82 -23.56 2.44 8.21
CA LEU A 82 -24.51 1.38 8.58
C LEU A 82 -24.88 1.43 10.07
N LYS A 83 -23.88 1.55 10.95
CA LYS A 83 -24.12 1.68 12.40
C LYS A 83 -24.92 2.94 12.72
N TRP A 84 -24.66 4.06 12.04
CA TRP A 84 -25.45 5.28 12.23
C TRP A 84 -26.90 5.16 11.75
N VAL A 85 -27.16 4.42 10.68
CA VAL A 85 -28.53 4.09 10.26
C VAL A 85 -29.21 3.24 11.33
N GLU A 86 -28.56 2.16 11.78
CA GLU A 86 -29.06 1.24 12.80
C GLU A 86 -29.35 1.96 14.13
N LEU A 87 -28.43 2.81 14.58
CA LEU A 87 -28.61 3.67 15.75
C LEU A 87 -29.72 4.70 15.59
N LYS A 88 -30.16 5.05 14.38
CA LYS A 88 -31.27 6.01 14.19
C LYS A 88 -32.61 5.32 14.02
N THR A 89 -32.65 4.16 13.37
CA THR A 89 -33.90 3.48 12.96
C THR A 89 -34.33 2.43 13.97
N ASN A 90 -33.38 1.67 14.53
CA ASN A 90 -33.71 0.55 15.39
C ASN A 90 -34.10 1.02 16.80
N ARG A 91 -35.38 0.84 17.16
CA ARG A 91 -35.94 1.21 18.47
C ARG A 91 -35.78 0.13 19.54
N THR A 92 -35.33 -1.08 19.17
CA THR A 92 -35.13 -2.20 20.11
C THR A 92 -33.75 -2.19 20.75
N LEU A 93 -32.77 -1.49 20.17
CA LEU A 93 -31.47 -1.25 20.80
C LEU A 93 -31.68 -0.45 22.09
N LYS A 94 -31.48 -1.10 23.23
CA LYS A 94 -31.55 -0.46 24.54
C LYS A 94 -30.49 -1.07 25.45
N ASN A 95 -29.59 -0.24 25.99
CA ASN A 95 -28.56 -0.66 26.93
C ASN A 95 -27.69 -1.85 26.41
N ILE A 96 -27.33 -1.84 25.13
CA ILE A 96 -26.54 -2.95 24.52
C ILE A 96 -25.24 -2.51 23.85
N VAL A 97 -25.17 -1.28 23.32
CA VAL A 97 -24.03 -0.81 22.54
C VAL A 97 -22.87 -0.46 23.47
N THR A 98 -21.72 -1.08 23.26
CA THR A 98 -20.51 -0.79 24.06
C THR A 98 -19.77 0.43 23.52
N PHE A 99 -18.91 1.03 24.35
CA PHE A 99 -18.04 2.13 23.94
C PHE A 99 -17.18 1.76 22.72
N GLY A 100 -16.53 0.59 22.78
CA GLY A 100 -15.64 0.14 21.70
C GLY A 100 -16.36 -0.11 20.39
N GLU A 101 -17.63 -0.53 20.41
CA GLU A 101 -18.40 -0.78 19.20
C GLU A 101 -19.09 0.47 18.65
N PHE A 102 -19.03 1.60 19.36
CA PHE A 102 -19.70 2.82 18.92
C PHE A 102 -19.03 3.41 17.66
N PRO A 103 -19.80 3.85 16.65
CA PRO A 103 -19.24 4.33 15.37
C PRO A 103 -18.68 5.76 15.47
N PHE A 104 -17.53 5.91 16.12
CA PHE A 104 -16.77 7.16 16.12
C PHE A 104 -16.15 7.44 14.74
N PRO A 105 -15.96 8.71 14.35
CA PRO A 105 -15.48 9.07 13.01
C PRO A 105 -13.95 8.98 12.97
N VAL A 106 -13.41 7.77 13.09
CA VAL A 106 -11.98 7.44 13.05
C VAL A 106 -11.76 6.11 12.33
N PHE A 107 -10.58 5.91 11.73
CA PHE A 107 -10.22 4.65 11.07
C PHE A 107 -9.82 3.56 12.06
N THR A 108 -10.75 3.13 12.91
CA THR A 108 -10.60 1.92 13.74
C THR A 108 -11.97 1.28 13.99
N TYR A 109 -11.98 -0.04 14.17
CA TYR A 109 -13.18 -0.80 14.54
C TYR A 109 -13.54 -0.71 16.01
N SER A 110 -12.54 -0.47 16.87
CA SER A 110 -12.71 -0.39 18.30
C SER A 110 -11.82 0.70 18.88
N LEU A 111 -12.42 1.52 19.76
CA LEU A 111 -11.71 2.50 20.55
C LEU A 111 -11.65 2.03 22.00
N ALA A 112 -10.47 2.14 22.59
CA ALA A 112 -10.27 1.84 24.00
C ALA A 112 -10.39 3.10 24.87
N ASP A 113 -10.00 4.27 24.36
CA ASP A 113 -9.93 5.52 25.11
C ASP A 113 -10.52 6.71 24.31
N PRO A 114 -11.31 7.61 24.92
CA PRO A 114 -11.73 8.86 24.29
C PRO A 114 -10.57 9.73 23.78
N ALA A 115 -9.40 9.69 24.42
CA ALA A 115 -8.22 10.47 24.04
C ALA A 115 -7.66 10.09 22.66
N ASP A 116 -7.96 8.88 22.17
CA ASP A 116 -7.61 8.45 20.83
C ASP A 116 -8.35 9.21 19.72
N ILE A 117 -9.41 9.95 20.07
CA ILE A 117 -10.19 10.79 19.16
C ILE A 117 -9.53 12.17 19.07
N THR A 118 -8.54 12.30 18.20
CA THR A 118 -7.85 13.57 17.92
C THR A 118 -8.46 14.32 16.74
N LEU A 119 -8.18 15.62 16.66
CA LEU A 119 -8.63 16.49 15.55
C LEU A 119 -8.19 15.94 14.18
N GLU A 120 -6.95 15.48 14.08
CA GLU A 120 -6.35 14.97 12.84
C GLU A 120 -7.03 13.68 12.39
N ARG A 121 -7.33 12.78 13.34
CA ARG A 121 -8.00 11.50 13.04
C ARG A 121 -9.44 11.72 12.60
N VAL A 122 -10.16 12.63 13.28
CA VAL A 122 -11.51 13.03 12.88
C VAL A 122 -11.50 13.71 11.52
N ARG A 123 -10.56 14.64 11.27
CA ARG A 123 -10.40 15.32 9.98
C ARG A 123 -10.14 14.31 8.85
N ALA A 124 -9.19 13.40 9.05
CA ALA A 124 -8.83 12.38 8.08
C ALA A 124 -10.03 11.49 7.71
N PHE A 125 -10.83 11.10 8.70
CA PHE A 125 -12.02 10.29 8.47
C PHE A 125 -13.16 11.07 7.80
N VAL A 126 -13.52 12.23 8.36
CA VAL A 126 -14.71 12.99 7.94
C VAL A 126 -14.65 13.38 6.49
N PHE A 127 -13.46 13.75 5.99
CA PHE A 127 -13.22 14.16 4.60
C PHE A 127 -12.70 13.04 3.69
N HIS A 128 -12.67 11.80 4.16
CA HIS A 128 -12.07 10.73 3.38
C HIS A 128 -12.86 10.43 2.10
N PRO A 129 -12.20 10.26 0.94
CA PRO A 129 -12.88 10.00 -0.34
C PRO A 129 -13.70 8.71 -0.38
N PHE A 130 -13.40 7.74 0.50
CA PHE A 130 -14.17 6.48 0.60
C PHE A 130 -15.52 6.63 1.31
N ARG A 131 -15.85 7.81 1.84
CA ARG A 131 -17.17 8.08 2.39
C ARG A 131 -18.15 8.43 1.26
N GLU A 132 -18.88 7.44 0.76
CA GLU A 132 -19.87 7.63 -0.31
C GLU A 132 -20.95 8.67 0.06
N SER A 133 -21.29 8.79 1.34
CA SER A 133 -22.29 9.73 1.86
C SER A 133 -21.93 11.22 1.65
N ILE A 134 -20.66 11.51 1.35
CA ILE A 134 -20.16 12.87 1.11
C ILE A 134 -19.74 13.12 -0.34
N ALA A 135 -19.86 12.13 -1.22
CA ALA A 135 -19.52 12.28 -2.62
C ALA A 135 -20.28 13.47 -3.23
N GLY A 136 -19.54 14.41 -3.83
CA GLY A 136 -20.09 15.63 -4.43
C GLY A 136 -20.47 16.75 -3.46
N LYS A 137 -20.24 16.60 -2.15
CA LYS A 137 -20.48 17.67 -1.16
C LYS A 137 -19.23 18.50 -0.93
N THR A 138 -19.43 19.80 -0.68
CA THR A 138 -18.35 20.68 -0.24
C THR A 138 -17.92 20.35 1.19
N PRO A 139 -16.66 20.65 1.59
CA PRO A 139 -16.20 20.44 2.96
C PRO A 139 -17.11 21.07 4.03
N LYS A 140 -17.66 22.25 3.73
CA LYS A 140 -18.59 22.95 4.62
C LYS A 140 -19.93 22.23 4.78
N GLU A 141 -20.46 21.63 3.70
CA GLU A 141 -21.69 20.83 3.77
C GLU A 141 -21.49 19.53 4.54
N ILE A 142 -20.34 18.89 4.36
CA ILE A 142 -19.96 17.68 5.10
C ILE A 142 -19.95 17.97 6.60
N LEU A 143 -19.24 19.02 7.02
CA LEU A 143 -19.17 19.39 8.43
C LEU A 143 -20.52 19.77 9.02
N LYS A 144 -21.39 20.46 8.28
CA LYS A 144 -22.76 20.78 8.75
C LYS A 144 -23.55 19.51 9.06
N VAL A 145 -23.46 18.50 8.21
CA VAL A 145 -24.16 17.22 8.42
C VAL A 145 -23.60 16.49 9.64
N GLU A 146 -22.27 16.46 9.80
CA GLU A 146 -21.63 15.81 10.96
C GLU A 146 -21.91 16.55 12.27
N VAL A 147 -21.83 17.88 12.31
CA VAL A 147 -22.15 18.67 13.52
C VAL A 147 -23.59 18.43 13.97
N LEU A 148 -24.54 18.36 13.03
CA LEU A 148 -25.93 18.04 13.35
C LEU A 148 -26.12 16.60 13.85
N ARG A 149 -25.28 15.66 13.40
CA ARG A 149 -25.26 14.26 13.84
C ARG A 149 -24.73 14.12 15.27
N TRP A 150 -23.71 14.90 15.61
CA TRP A 150 -23.02 14.87 16.91
C TRP A 150 -23.49 15.96 17.89
N HIS A 151 -24.61 16.62 17.60
CA HIS A 151 -25.16 17.66 18.48
C HIS A 151 -25.57 17.05 19.83
N PRO A 152 -25.13 17.61 20.97
CA PRO A 152 -25.28 17.00 22.30
C PRO A 152 -26.73 16.68 22.66
N ASP A 153 -27.67 17.60 22.38
CA ASP A 153 -29.10 17.40 22.65
C ASP A 153 -29.69 16.16 21.95
N LYS A 154 -29.35 15.96 20.68
CA LYS A 154 -29.81 14.80 19.91
C LYS A 154 -29.04 13.56 20.29
N PHE A 155 -27.75 13.68 20.59
CA PHE A 155 -26.93 12.56 20.99
C PHE A 155 -27.44 11.95 22.30
N ASP A 156 -27.62 12.77 23.34
CA ASP A 156 -28.11 12.32 24.65
C ASP A 156 -29.49 11.65 24.55
N SER A 157 -30.40 12.26 23.78
CA SER A 157 -31.78 11.77 23.67
C SER A 157 -31.92 10.50 22.81
N PHE A 158 -31.19 10.39 21.69
CA PHE A 158 -31.35 9.28 20.74
C PHE A 158 -30.36 8.14 20.94
N ILE A 159 -29.15 8.45 21.41
CA ILE A 159 -28.06 7.49 21.57
C ILE A 159 -27.93 7.02 23.01
N GLY A 160 -28.15 7.91 23.99
CA GLY A 160 -28.05 7.60 25.42
C GLY A 160 -28.74 6.30 25.82
N PRO A 161 -30.04 6.10 25.50
CA PRO A 161 -30.75 4.87 25.89
C PRO A 161 -30.22 3.58 25.25
N LYS A 162 -29.35 3.66 24.24
CA LYS A 162 -28.86 2.52 23.44
C LYS A 162 -27.50 2.00 23.90
N VAL A 163 -26.69 2.92 24.40
CA VAL A 163 -25.35 2.64 24.94
C VAL A 163 -25.51 1.99 26.30
N ARG A 164 -24.55 1.15 26.67
CA ARG A 164 -24.55 0.55 28.00
C ARG A 164 -24.40 1.61 29.08
N ASP A 165 -25.11 1.44 30.19
CA ASP A 165 -25.03 2.39 31.31
C ASP A 165 -23.58 2.56 31.82
N GLU A 166 -22.81 1.47 31.85
CA GLU A 166 -21.39 1.45 32.24
C GLU A 166 -20.47 2.22 31.27
N ASP A 167 -20.83 2.28 29.99
CA ASP A 167 -20.07 2.91 28.92
C ASP A 167 -20.58 4.32 28.56
N TRP A 168 -21.72 4.73 29.14
CA TRP A 168 -22.42 5.94 28.71
C TRP A 168 -21.60 7.20 28.94
N GLU A 169 -21.08 7.42 30.14
CA GLU A 169 -20.30 8.62 30.47
C GLU A 169 -19.07 8.74 29.57
N LYS A 170 -18.39 7.60 29.33
CA LYS A 170 -17.23 7.53 28.46
C LYS A 170 -17.57 7.81 26.99
N THR A 171 -18.70 7.28 26.52
CA THR A 171 -19.21 7.52 25.16
C THR A 171 -19.62 8.97 24.97
N LYS A 172 -20.23 9.58 25.99
CA LYS A 172 -20.64 10.98 26.01
C LYS A 172 -19.45 11.92 25.99
N GLU A 173 -18.41 11.63 26.77
CA GLU A 173 -17.13 12.38 26.74
C GLU A 173 -16.52 12.36 25.33
N ALA A 174 -16.40 11.17 24.75
CA ALA A 174 -15.88 10.98 23.40
C ALA A 174 -16.72 11.70 22.33
N ALA A 175 -18.05 11.65 22.43
CA ALA A 175 -18.95 12.39 21.55
C ALA A 175 -18.76 13.91 21.68
N GLY A 176 -18.51 14.42 22.90
CA GLY A 176 -18.18 15.81 23.15
C GLY A 176 -16.87 16.25 22.49
N LEU A 177 -15.85 15.38 22.50
CA LEU A 177 -14.60 15.61 21.77
C LEU A 177 -14.84 15.69 20.26
N VAL A 178 -15.59 14.74 19.69
CA VAL A 178 -15.95 14.75 18.26
C VAL A 178 -16.67 16.05 17.90
N ALA A 179 -17.70 16.44 18.66
CA ALA A 179 -18.45 17.65 18.41
C ALA A 179 -17.54 18.90 18.43
N ARG A 180 -16.64 18.98 19.41
CA ARG A 180 -15.63 20.06 19.49
C ARG A 180 -14.74 20.10 18.25
N TRP A 181 -14.20 18.97 17.83
CA TRP A 181 -13.33 18.89 16.65
C TRP A 181 -14.06 19.26 15.37
N LEU A 182 -15.30 18.81 15.19
CA LEU A 182 -16.13 19.20 14.05
C LEU A 182 -16.40 20.71 14.02
N THR A 183 -16.65 21.34 15.18
CA THR A 183 -16.80 22.80 15.27
C THR A 183 -15.50 23.53 14.98
N THR A 184 -14.35 23.04 15.47
CA THR A 184 -13.03 23.59 15.14
C THR A 184 -12.79 23.54 13.62
N LEU A 185 -13.00 22.39 12.98
CA LEU A 185 -12.86 22.25 11.53
C LEU A 185 -13.81 23.17 10.76
N MET A 186 -15.01 23.44 11.28
CA MET A 186 -15.97 24.35 10.66
C MET A 186 -15.53 25.81 10.73
N SER A 187 -14.74 26.18 11.74
CA SER A 187 -14.16 27.52 11.85
C SER A 187 -12.93 27.72 10.96
N GLU A 188 -12.28 26.64 10.53
CA GLU A 188 -11.11 26.66 9.64
C GLU A 188 -11.46 26.74 8.14
N ILE A 189 -12.73 26.50 7.76
CA ILE A 189 -13.22 26.39 6.37
C ILE A 189 -14.22 27.50 6.03
#